data_AF-A0A7X7NZF9-F1
#
_entry.id   AF-A0A7X7NZF9-F1
#
_cell.length_a   1.000
_cell.length_b   1.000
_cell.length_c   1.000
_cell.angle_alpha   90.00
_cell.angle_beta   90.00
_cell.angle_gamma   90.00
#
_symmetry.space_group_name_H-M   'P 1'
#
loop_
_entity.id
_entity.type
_entity.pdbx_description
1 polymer ?
#
loop_
_entity_poly.entity_id
_entity_poly.type
_entity_poly.pdbx_seq_one_letter_code
_entity_poly.pdbx_strand_id
1 'polypeptide(L)'
;MEKRNRYTAEFKANVVLELLREESTLNQVAAKYQLNPQMLSQWKSDFIKNASMVFEHNKDEAGNPGIKTSLVSNPMRLTGSKKNLASSSTIEVRKAMADHENRRIKLARQAYLLTVNRSSLYRQPPTNRWSQTDLDDMRLIDEIYTKCPFYGYRRITAPDRRNQDLHGWKGASPG
;
A
#
# COMPACT_ATOMS: atom_id res chain seq x y z
N MET A 1 -46.90 -12.11 -38.33
CA MET A 1 -46.77 -11.65 -36.93
C MET A 1 -45.32 -11.85 -36.50
N GLU A 2 -44.53 -10.77 -36.46
CA GLU A 2 -43.13 -10.86 -36.06
C GLU A 2 -43.03 -11.26 -34.58
N LYS A 3 -42.28 -12.33 -34.33
CA LYS A 3 -42.03 -12.86 -32.98
C LYS A 3 -41.37 -11.76 -32.16
N ARG A 4 -42.07 -11.25 -31.14
CA ARG A 4 -41.47 -10.33 -30.15
C ARG A 4 -40.33 -11.08 -29.47
N ASN A 5 -39.09 -10.71 -29.77
CA ASN A 5 -37.91 -11.24 -29.08
C ASN A 5 -38.05 -10.97 -27.58
N ARG A 6 -38.19 -12.03 -26.79
CA ARG A 6 -38.20 -11.95 -25.33
C ARG A 6 -36.75 -11.98 -24.86
N TYR A 7 -36.24 -10.82 -24.43
CA TYR A 7 -34.94 -10.72 -23.80
C TYR A 7 -35.06 -11.05 -22.31
N THR A 8 -34.20 -11.93 -21.81
CA THR A 8 -34.13 -12.28 -20.38
C THR A 8 -33.63 -11.08 -19.57
N ALA A 9 -34.02 -11.01 -18.29
CA ALA A 9 -33.60 -9.92 -17.40
C ALA A 9 -32.06 -9.85 -17.25
N GLU A 10 -31.41 -11.01 -17.16
CA GLU A 10 -29.94 -11.13 -17.11
C GLU A 10 -29.26 -10.58 -18.37
N PHE A 11 -29.81 -10.86 -19.56
CA PHE A 11 -29.26 -10.35 -20.81
C PHE A 11 -29.34 -8.82 -20.87
N LYS A 12 -30.49 -8.24 -20.51
CA LYS A 12 -30.66 -6.78 -20.46
C LYS A 12 -29.66 -6.13 -19.49
N ALA A 13 -29.47 -6.71 -18.31
CA ALA A 13 -28.55 -6.20 -17.30
C ALA A 13 -27.09 -6.22 -17.80
N ASN A 14 -26.64 -7.33 -18.40
CA ASN A 14 -25.28 -7.44 -18.94
C ASN A 14 -25.00 -6.40 -20.03
N VAL A 15 -25.95 -6.20 -20.95
CA VAL A 15 -25.80 -5.22 -22.03
C VAL A 15 -25.77 -3.78 -21.49
N VAL A 16 -26.60 -3.47 -20.49
CA VAL A 16 -26.59 -2.14 -19.84
C VAL A 16 -25.31 -1.92 -19.03
N LEU A 17 -24.78 -2.95 -18.35
CA LEU A 17 -23.51 -2.86 -17.64
C LEU A 17 -22.33 -2.61 -18.59
N GLU A 18 -22.32 -3.24 -19.76
CA GLU A 18 -21.32 -2.96 -20.80
C GLU A 18 -21.43 -1.52 -21.32
N LEU A 19 -22.66 -1.01 -21.49
CA LEU A 19 -22.90 0.38 -21.86
C LEU A 19 -22.40 1.39 -20.79
N LEU A 20 -22.52 1.05 -19.50
CA LEU A 20 -22.09 1.91 -18.38
C LEU A 20 -20.58 1.88 -18.14
N ARG A 21 -19.84 0.91 -18.71
CA ARG A 21 -18.37 0.83 -18.60
C ARG A 21 -17.64 1.84 -19.49
N GLU A 22 -18.36 2.62 -20.32
CA GLU A 22 -17.81 3.65 -21.23
C GLU A 22 -16.78 3.15 -22.26
N GLU A 23 -16.55 1.84 -22.35
CA GLU A 23 -15.63 1.21 -23.32
C GLU A 23 -16.19 1.19 -24.75
N SER A 24 -17.48 1.47 -24.94
CA SER A 24 -18.15 1.45 -26.24
C SER A 24 -19.33 2.42 -26.29
N THR A 25 -19.51 3.05 -27.45
CA THR A 25 -20.66 3.96 -27.68
C THR A 25 -21.96 3.18 -27.81
N LEU A 26 -23.09 3.84 -27.52
CA LEU A 26 -24.42 3.22 -27.59
C LEU A 26 -24.70 2.57 -28.95
N ASN A 27 -24.25 3.21 -30.04
CA ASN A 27 -24.39 2.68 -31.40
C ASN A 27 -23.51 1.45 -31.66
N GLN A 28 -22.32 1.37 -31.07
CA GLN A 28 -21.44 0.21 -31.18
C GLN A 28 -22.00 -0.99 -30.43
N VAL A 29 -22.54 -0.78 -29.22
CA VAL A 29 -23.21 -1.84 -28.45
C VAL A 29 -24.49 -2.31 -29.15
N ALA A 30 -25.28 -1.37 -29.70
CA ALA A 30 -26.44 -1.66 -30.53
C ALA A 30 -26.07 -2.54 -31.74
N ALA A 31 -25.00 -2.20 -32.45
CA ALA A 31 -24.52 -2.98 -33.59
C ALA A 31 -24.01 -4.38 -33.17
N LYS A 32 -23.25 -4.47 -32.07
CA LYS A 32 -22.70 -5.73 -31.55
C LYS A 32 -23.78 -6.75 -31.20
N TYR A 33 -24.86 -6.29 -30.57
CA TYR A 33 -25.98 -7.14 -30.16
C TYR A 33 -27.16 -7.13 -31.13
N GLN A 34 -27.04 -6.43 -32.26
CA GLN A 34 -28.10 -6.23 -33.27
C GLN A 34 -29.41 -5.72 -32.64
N LEU A 35 -29.28 -4.79 -31.67
CA LEU A 35 -30.38 -4.19 -30.95
C LEU A 35 -30.68 -2.80 -31.48
N ASN A 36 -31.94 -2.37 -31.33
CA ASN A 36 -32.30 -0.99 -31.63
C ASN A 36 -31.72 -0.05 -30.54
N PRO A 37 -30.97 1.01 -30.92
CA PRO A 37 -30.44 2.02 -29.99
C PRO A 37 -31.48 2.58 -29.01
N GLN A 38 -32.72 2.75 -29.47
CA GLN A 38 -33.80 3.30 -28.64
C GLN A 38 -34.21 2.35 -27.51
N MET A 39 -34.17 1.03 -27.74
CA MET A 39 -34.44 0.03 -26.71
C MET A 39 -33.33 0.01 -25.65
N LEU A 40 -32.07 0.20 -26.05
CA LEU A 40 -30.94 0.28 -25.13
C LEU A 40 -31.02 1.51 -24.21
N SER A 41 -31.45 2.65 -24.76
CA SER A 41 -31.70 3.86 -23.97
C SER A 41 -32.77 3.63 -22.90
N GLN A 42 -33.88 2.97 -23.28
CA GLN A 42 -34.95 2.60 -22.35
C GLN A 42 -34.44 1.65 -21.25
N TRP A 43 -33.71 0.58 -21.61
CA TRP A 43 -33.16 -0.35 -20.64
C TRP A 43 -32.14 0.30 -19.69
N LYS A 44 -31.33 1.24 -20.17
CA LYS A 44 -30.43 2.02 -19.31
C LYS A 44 -31.24 2.82 -18.27
N SER A 45 -32.31 3.47 -18.71
CA SER A 45 -33.17 4.26 -17.82
C SER A 45 -33.90 3.39 -16.79
N ASP A 46 -34.41 2.22 -17.22
CA ASP A 46 -35.08 1.25 -16.35
C ASP A 46 -34.10 0.65 -15.34
N PHE A 47 -32.86 0.36 -15.77
CA PHE A 47 -31.83 -0.16 -14.88
C PHE A 47 -31.46 0.84 -13.79
N ILE A 48 -31.28 2.11 -14.12
CA ILE A 48 -30.94 3.16 -13.14
C ILE A 48 -32.09 3.36 -12.13
N LYS A 49 -33.35 3.36 -12.61
CA LYS A 49 -34.52 3.48 -11.73
C LYS A 49 -34.68 2.29 -10.79
N ASN A 50 -34.47 1.08 -11.29
CA ASN A 50 -34.60 -0.14 -10.49
C ASN A 50 -33.35 -0.44 -9.64
N ALA A 51 -32.20 0.17 -9.94
CA ALA A 51 -30.95 -0.05 -9.22
C ALA A 51 -31.08 0.34 -7.73
N SER A 52 -31.78 1.44 -7.42
CA SER A 52 -32.01 1.85 -6.02
C SER A 52 -32.88 0.84 -5.26
N MET A 53 -33.93 0.29 -5.90
CA MET A 53 -34.81 -0.71 -5.28
C MET A 53 -34.07 -1.99 -4.88
N VAL A 54 -33.05 -2.41 -5.65
CA VAL A 54 -32.23 -3.59 -5.32
C VAL A 54 -31.46 -3.40 -4.00
N PHE A 55 -31.05 -2.16 -3.69
CA PHE A 55 -30.35 -1.86 -2.43
C PHE A 55 -31.31 -1.62 -1.25
N GLU A 56 -32.56 -1.24 -1.51
CA GLU A 56 -33.60 -1.09 -0.48
C GLU A 56 -34.17 -2.45 -0.03
N HIS A 57 -34.32 -3.41 -0.94
CA HIS A 57 -34.92 -4.72 -0.64
C HIS A 57 -34.06 -5.63 0.26
N ASN A 58 -32.79 -5.28 0.51
CA ASN A 58 -31.89 -6.06 1.37
C ASN A 58 -31.99 -5.72 2.86
N LYS A 59 -32.86 -4.80 3.28
CA LYS A 59 -32.93 -4.40 4.70
C LYS A 59 -33.91 -5.23 5.55
N ASP A 60 -34.84 -5.96 4.93
CA ASP A 60 -35.98 -6.53 5.68
C ASP A 60 -36.12 -8.07 5.63
N GLU A 61 -35.29 -8.82 4.89
CA GLU A 61 -35.40 -10.30 4.85
C GLU A 61 -34.11 -11.01 5.28
N ALA A 62 -33.89 -11.05 6.59
CA ALA A 62 -33.06 -12.05 7.25
C ALA A 62 -33.79 -13.41 7.27
N GLY A 63 -33.82 -14.12 6.13
CA GLY A 63 -34.44 -15.44 6.01
C GLY A 63 -33.83 -16.24 4.86
N ASN A 64 -32.93 -17.17 5.21
CA ASN A 64 -32.29 -18.15 4.30
C ASN A 64 -33.31 -18.86 3.37
N PRO A 65 -32.95 -19.09 2.09
CA PRO A 65 -32.73 -20.49 1.70
C PRO A 65 -31.52 -20.70 0.77
N GLY A 66 -30.94 -21.89 0.87
CA GLY A 66 -29.69 -22.29 0.23
C GLY A 66 -29.72 -22.21 -1.30
N ILE A 67 -28.68 -21.56 -1.85
CA ILE A 67 -28.34 -21.61 -3.26
C ILE A 67 -27.22 -22.65 -3.43
N LYS A 68 -27.56 -23.76 -4.09
CA LYS A 68 -26.59 -24.69 -4.67
C LYS A 68 -25.90 -23.97 -5.83
N THR A 69 -24.78 -23.30 -5.59
CA THR A 69 -23.96 -22.75 -6.68
C THR A 69 -23.13 -23.87 -7.29
N SER A 70 -23.54 -24.28 -8.49
CA SER A 70 -22.73 -25.04 -9.42
C SER A 70 -21.41 -24.30 -9.68
N LEU A 71 -20.37 -25.11 -9.71
CA LEU A 71 -18.98 -24.77 -9.98
C LEU A 71 -18.87 -24.09 -11.37
N VAL A 72 -18.87 -22.76 -11.40
CA VAL A 72 -18.29 -22.01 -12.53
C VAL A 72 -17.01 -21.40 -12.02
N SER A 73 -15.90 -21.96 -12.51
CA SER A 73 -14.55 -21.49 -12.28
C SER A 73 -14.37 -20.07 -12.84
N ASN A 74 -14.62 -19.06 -12.02
CA ASN A 74 -14.05 -17.74 -12.22
C ASN A 74 -12.75 -17.65 -11.43
N PRO A 75 -11.56 -17.71 -12.06
CA PRO A 75 -10.40 -17.13 -11.42
C PRO A 75 -10.57 -15.61 -11.42
N MET A 76 -10.23 -14.97 -10.31
CA MET A 76 -9.98 -13.53 -10.19
C MET A 76 -11.18 -12.62 -9.84
N ARG A 77 -11.45 -12.49 -8.54
CA ARG A 77 -11.17 -11.28 -7.73
C ARG A 77 -11.87 -11.40 -6.39
N LEU A 78 -11.16 -11.95 -5.41
CA LEU A 78 -11.35 -11.55 -4.02
C LEU A 78 -10.95 -10.07 -3.92
N THR A 79 -11.89 -9.17 -4.19
CA THR A 79 -11.85 -7.82 -3.61
C THR A 79 -12.51 -7.88 -2.23
N GLY A 80 -12.09 -8.87 -1.43
CA GLY A 80 -12.38 -8.87 -0.01
C GLY A 80 -11.68 -7.65 0.57
N SER A 81 -12.48 -6.74 1.14
CA SER A 81 -12.09 -5.53 1.87
C SER A 81 -10.59 -5.48 2.11
N LYS A 82 -9.89 -4.70 1.28
CA LYS A 82 -8.51 -4.28 1.49
C LYS A 82 -8.51 -3.43 2.76
N LYS A 83 -8.54 -4.09 3.91
CA LYS A 83 -8.13 -3.51 5.19
C LYS A 83 -6.65 -3.27 5.00
N ASN A 84 -6.32 -2.16 4.34
CA ASN A 84 -4.95 -1.80 4.05
C ASN A 84 -4.27 -1.74 5.41
N LEU A 85 -3.30 -2.63 5.65
CA LEU A 85 -2.53 -2.63 6.89
C LEU A 85 -1.92 -1.24 7.12
N ALA A 86 -1.63 -0.52 6.03
CA ALA A 86 -1.23 0.88 6.02
C ALA A 86 -2.23 1.85 6.66
N SER A 87 -3.53 1.57 6.57
CA SER A 87 -4.62 2.39 7.10
C SER A 87 -4.98 2.07 8.56
N SER A 88 -4.63 0.88 9.05
CA SER A 88 -4.97 0.41 10.41
C SER A 88 -3.78 0.38 11.37
N SER A 89 -2.57 0.68 10.92
CA SER A 89 -1.36 0.63 11.74
C SER A 89 -0.39 1.75 11.37
N THR A 90 0.49 2.14 12.29
CA THR A 90 1.55 3.11 12.02
C THR A 90 2.72 2.45 11.27
N ILE A 91 3.54 3.26 10.60
CA ILE A 91 4.72 2.77 9.86
C ILE A 91 5.70 2.03 10.78
N GLU A 92 5.85 2.49 12.02
CA GLU A 92 6.74 1.90 13.03
C GLU A 92 6.32 0.48 13.40
N VAL A 93 5.02 0.27 13.67
CA VAL A 93 4.46 -1.05 13.96
C VAL A 93 4.68 -2.00 12.78
N ARG A 94 4.49 -1.53 11.55
CA ARG A 94 4.75 -2.36 10.35
C ARG A 94 6.23 -2.66 10.15
N LYS A 95 7.15 -1.76 10.53
CA LYS A 95 8.59 -2.04 10.51
C LYS A 95 8.96 -3.12 11.53
N ALA A 96 8.38 -3.07 12.72
CA ALA A 96 8.62 -4.07 13.77
C ALA A 96 8.10 -5.48 13.42
N MET A 97 7.12 -5.57 12.51
CA MET A 97 6.61 -6.85 11.98
C MET A 97 7.55 -7.52 10.96
N ALA A 98 8.56 -6.82 10.46
CA ALA A 98 9.52 -7.40 9.54
C ALA A 98 10.52 -8.29 10.29
N ASP A 99 10.77 -9.49 9.78
CA ASP A 99 11.65 -10.49 10.37
C ASP A 99 12.86 -10.72 9.46
N HIS A 100 14.05 -10.39 9.97
CA HIS A 100 15.31 -10.52 9.24
C HIS A 100 15.78 -11.97 9.10
N GLU A 101 15.33 -12.88 9.95
CA GLU A 101 15.79 -14.28 9.99
C GLU A 101 14.86 -15.26 9.26
N ASN A 102 13.76 -14.75 8.69
CA ASN A 102 12.78 -15.58 8.01
C ASN A 102 13.35 -16.26 6.74
N ARG A 103 13.53 -17.59 6.80
CA ARG A 103 14.04 -18.38 5.66
C ARG A 103 13.05 -18.51 4.50
N ARG A 104 11.76 -18.28 4.73
CA ARG A 104 10.69 -18.51 3.75
C ARG A 104 10.44 -17.29 2.86
N ILE A 105 10.58 -16.08 3.40
CA ILE A 105 10.29 -14.83 2.70
C ILE A 105 11.43 -13.83 2.90
N LYS A 106 12.03 -13.35 1.80
CA LYS A 106 13.08 -12.33 1.81
C LYS A 106 12.57 -10.98 2.30
N LEU A 107 13.45 -10.19 2.92
CA LEU A 107 13.14 -8.84 3.45
C LEU A 107 12.47 -7.92 2.42
N ALA A 108 12.88 -7.99 1.15
CA ALA A 108 12.27 -7.20 0.07
C ALA A 108 10.78 -7.53 -0.15
N ARG A 109 10.43 -8.82 -0.03
CA ARG A 109 9.05 -9.27 -0.16
C ARG A 109 8.23 -8.92 1.07
N GLN A 110 8.83 -8.99 2.26
CA GLN A 110 8.18 -8.53 3.50
C GLN A 110 7.89 -7.02 3.46
N ALA A 111 8.86 -6.20 3.02
CA ALA A 111 8.67 -4.76 2.83
C ALA A 111 7.49 -4.44 1.90
N TYR A 112 7.38 -5.18 0.79
CA TYR A 112 6.26 -5.06 -0.14
C TYR A 112 4.92 -5.43 0.51
N LEU A 113 4.85 -6.54 1.23
CA LEU A 113 3.62 -6.98 1.91
C LEU A 113 3.18 -6.03 3.02
N LEU A 114 4.15 -5.47 3.76
CA LEU A 114 3.92 -4.53 4.85
C LEU A 114 3.69 -3.10 4.37
N THR A 115 3.82 -2.83 3.05
CA THR A 115 3.72 -1.47 2.50
C THR A 115 4.70 -0.51 3.21
N VAL A 116 5.95 -0.96 3.39
CA VAL A 116 7.05 -0.22 4.03
C VAL A 116 8.20 -0.08 3.04
N ASN A 117 8.91 1.05 3.06
CA ASN A 117 10.11 1.21 2.24
C ASN A 117 11.21 0.23 2.69
N ARG A 118 11.71 -0.58 1.75
CA ARG A 118 12.78 -1.56 1.98
C ARG A 118 14.01 -0.95 2.68
N SER A 119 14.48 0.22 2.27
CA SER A 119 15.67 0.86 2.84
C SER A 119 15.46 1.24 4.31
N SER A 120 14.22 1.52 4.69
CA SER A 120 13.87 1.95 6.04
C SER A 120 13.85 0.81 7.07
N LEU A 121 13.90 -0.46 6.62
CA LEU A 121 14.04 -1.64 7.48
C LEU A 121 15.48 -1.83 7.95
N TYR A 122 16.47 -1.36 7.18
CA TYR A 122 17.88 -1.47 7.53
C TYR A 122 18.36 -0.31 8.41
N ARG A 123 17.69 0.85 8.32
CA ARG A 123 18.06 2.03 9.09
C ARG A 123 17.51 1.90 10.51
N GLN A 124 18.41 1.75 11.49
CA GLN A 124 18.03 1.89 12.89
C GLN A 124 17.73 3.37 13.20
N PRO A 125 16.69 3.67 14.00
CA PRO A 125 16.46 5.03 14.46
C PRO A 125 17.70 5.51 15.23
N PRO A 126 18.15 6.76 15.04
CA PRO A 126 19.28 7.27 15.80
C PRO A 126 18.92 7.20 17.28
N THR A 127 19.69 6.43 18.04
CA THR A 127 19.62 6.41 19.49
C THR A 127 20.16 7.75 19.97
N ASN A 128 19.29 8.73 20.19
CA ASN A 128 19.67 10.09 20.58
C ASN A 128 20.10 10.21 22.06
N ARG A 129 20.83 9.21 22.56
CA ARG A 129 21.52 9.27 23.84
C ARG A 129 23.01 9.32 23.52
N TRP A 130 23.55 10.53 23.43
CA TRP A 130 24.98 10.73 23.45
C TRP A 130 25.52 10.25 24.79
N SER A 131 26.60 9.47 24.74
CA SER A 131 27.36 9.10 25.93
C SER A 131 28.03 10.34 26.53
N GLN A 132 28.43 10.27 27.80
CA GLN A 132 29.18 11.38 28.42
C GLN A 132 30.46 11.70 27.64
N THR A 133 31.12 10.67 27.11
CA THR A 133 32.30 10.81 26.24
C THR A 133 31.99 11.55 24.94
N ASP A 134 30.83 11.28 24.30
CA ASP A 134 30.45 12.01 23.09
C ASP A 134 30.23 13.50 23.38
N LEU A 135 29.65 13.83 24.53
CA LEU A 135 29.43 15.21 24.94
C LEU A 135 30.76 15.93 25.24
N ASP A 136 31.70 15.23 25.86
CA ASP A 136 33.02 15.76 26.16
C ASP A 136 33.85 15.96 24.87
N ASP A 137 33.76 15.03 23.91
CA ASP A 137 34.34 15.20 22.57
C ASP A 137 33.74 16.39 21.84
N MET A 138 32.41 16.58 21.89
CA MET A 138 31.74 17.74 21.30
C MET A 138 32.23 19.06 21.90
N ARG A 139 32.39 19.12 23.23
CA ARG A 139 32.93 20.29 23.93
C ARG A 139 34.38 20.57 23.54
N LEU A 140 35.20 19.52 23.43
CA LEU A 140 36.59 19.65 23.03
C LEU A 140 36.71 20.18 21.59
N ILE A 141 35.89 19.68 20.67
CA ILE A 141 35.83 20.16 19.29
C ILE A 141 35.46 21.65 19.26
N ASP A 142 34.45 22.05 20.03
CA ASP A 142 34.00 23.45 20.13
C ASP A 142 35.08 24.36 20.72
N GLU A 143 35.79 23.90 21.75
CA GLU A 143 36.91 24.61 22.37
C GLU A 143 38.07 24.83 21.38
N ILE A 144 38.44 23.78 20.64
CA ILE A 144 39.49 23.85 19.60
C ILE A 144 39.06 24.82 18.49
N TYR A 145 37.80 24.75 18.07
CA TYR A 145 37.27 25.61 17.01
C TYR A 145 37.22 27.08 17.44
N THR A 146 36.85 27.35 18.69
CA THR A 146 36.85 28.70 19.26
C THR A 146 38.26 29.29 19.36
N LYS A 147 39.24 28.48 19.79
CA LYS A 147 40.64 28.92 19.91
C LYS A 147 41.35 29.03 18.57
N CYS A 148 41.03 28.14 17.63
CA CYS A 148 41.68 28.03 16.32
C CYS A 148 40.64 27.86 15.19
N PRO A 149 39.93 28.94 14.78
CA PRO A 149 38.88 28.85 13.75
C PRO A 149 39.36 28.39 12.37
N PHE A 150 40.68 28.43 12.13
CA PHE A 150 41.33 27.99 10.90
C PHE A 150 41.70 26.51 10.89
N TYR A 151 41.45 25.76 11.99
CA TYR A 151 41.68 24.32 12.04
C TYR A 151 40.52 23.57 11.36
N GLY A 152 40.84 22.87 10.27
CA GLY A 152 39.92 21.91 9.66
C GLY A 152 39.88 20.58 10.42
N TYR A 153 38.91 19.70 10.08
CA TYR A 153 38.66 18.44 10.78
C TYR A 153 39.92 17.60 11.02
N ARG A 154 40.84 17.55 10.04
CA ARG A 154 42.09 16.77 10.14
C ARG A 154 42.98 17.20 11.29
N ARG A 155 43.00 18.49 11.64
CA ARG A 155 43.80 19.02 12.75
C ARG A 155 43.07 18.85 14.09
N ILE A 156 41.74 18.88 14.07
CA ILE A 156 40.90 18.68 15.26
C ILE A 156 40.90 17.21 15.69
N THR A 157 40.86 16.27 14.74
CA THR A 157 40.87 14.81 15.01
C THR A 157 42.28 14.20 15.02
N ALA A 158 43.33 15.00 14.82
CA ALA A 158 44.69 14.49 14.91
C ALA A 158 44.97 14.07 16.36
N PRO A 159 45.61 12.91 16.60
CA PRO A 159 46.04 12.55 17.93
C PRO A 159 47.10 13.57 18.40
N ASP A 160 46.66 14.61 19.12
CA ASP A 160 47.55 15.60 19.71
C ASP A 160 48.31 14.90 20.83
N ARG A 161 49.60 14.61 20.60
CA ARG A 161 50.49 13.94 21.58
C ARG A 161 50.62 14.71 22.91
N ARG A 162 50.10 15.93 23.00
CA ARG A 162 50.09 16.76 24.21
C ARG A 162 48.93 16.49 25.16
N ASN A 163 47.87 15.81 24.72
CA ASN A 163 46.66 15.52 25.51
C ASN A 163 46.39 14.00 25.63
N GLN A 164 47.43 13.16 25.58
CA GLN A 164 47.31 11.70 25.70
C GLN A 164 46.98 11.21 27.11
N ASP A 165 46.96 12.08 28.12
CA ASP A 165 46.82 11.67 29.52
C ASP A 165 45.37 11.65 30.05
N LEU A 166 44.36 12.09 29.27
CA LEU A 166 43.00 12.21 29.84
C LEU A 166 41.99 11.13 29.43
N HIS A 167 42.09 10.47 28.29
CA HIS A 167 41.24 9.30 28.03
C HIS A 167 41.96 8.26 27.18
N GLY A 168 42.14 7.08 27.76
CA GLY A 168 42.81 5.92 27.17
C GLY A 168 42.23 5.54 25.82
N TRP A 169 42.83 6.06 24.75
CA TRP A 169 42.63 5.59 23.39
C TRP A 169 43.39 4.26 23.25
N LYS A 170 42.78 3.15 23.69
CA LYS A 170 43.27 1.81 23.35
C LYS A 170 42.95 1.55 21.88
N GLY A 171 43.85 2.02 21.03
CA GLY A 171 43.93 1.62 19.63
C GLY A 171 44.02 0.10 19.50
N ALA A 172 43.24 -0.42 18.57
CA ALA A 172 43.13 -1.82 18.20
C ALA A 172 44.49 -2.52 18.00
N SER A 173 44.59 -3.74 18.54
CA SER A 173 45.59 -4.73 18.12
C SER A 173 45.34 -5.15 16.66
N PRO A 174 46.36 -5.14 15.78
CA PRO A 174 46.30 -5.89 14.54
C PRO A 174 46.59 -7.37 14.83
N GLY A 175 45.75 -8.25 14.31
CA GLY A 175 46.08 -9.67 14.11
C GLY A 175 46.92 -9.88 12.87
#